data_AF-A0A9E3UC50-F1
#
_entry.id   AF-A0A9E3UC50-F1
#
_cell.length_a   1.000
_cell.length_b   1.000
_cell.length_c   1.000
_cell.angle_alpha   90.00
_cell.angle_beta   90.00
_cell.angle_gamma   90.00
#
_symmetry.space_group_name_H-M   'P 1'
#
loop_
_entity.id
_entity.type
_entity.pdbx_description
1 polymer ?
#
loop_
_entity_poly.entity_id
_entity_poly.type
_entity_poly.pdbx_seq_one_letter_code
_entity_poly.pdbx_strand_id
1 'polypeptide(L)'
;SQVGAGESLYGVVATGASTSLALSNVRIEVVGAGSGTNGRSGDAGAPAPNSCAAGTSGANGPAGAQGAGADVGAFDQTGYVPAIAAAGGAGGAADNGAPGGAGSCVQCGTCGDILLNCPFIPNAEGPSCGKDGSHGCAGGSGAPGGPATGGGSSIGLYAWDATVTVDGGRIRSGDAGNGGNGGSGGPFGLGTRGQAGTATELCIVKCEVGVVDCVATTARGDGGTAGGDGGIGGIGGAGGGGGGGSSFAIYQGGAGVVTTSGGASLLHGKAGAGGGPAGVGAGAPGAAAPRVP
;
A
#
# COMPACT_ATOMS: atom_id res chain seq x y z
N SER A 1 -31.37 2.87 16.20
CA SER A 1 -30.31 1.86 16.12
C SER A 1 -29.31 2.33 15.09
N GLN A 2 -28.02 2.17 15.36
CA GLN A 2 -26.98 2.40 14.35
C GLN A 2 -26.72 1.04 13.67
N VAL A 3 -26.79 1.01 12.34
CA VAL A 3 -26.52 -0.20 11.55
C VAL A 3 -25.01 -0.37 11.46
N GLY A 4 -24.52 -1.57 11.74
CA GLY A 4 -23.11 -1.91 11.67
C GLY A 4 -22.56 -1.81 10.25
N ALA A 5 -21.24 -1.70 10.11
CA ALA A 5 -20.63 -1.60 8.80
C ALA A 5 -20.86 -2.88 7.97
N GLY A 6 -21.27 -2.72 6.71
CA GLY A 6 -21.63 -3.82 5.81
C GLY A 6 -22.91 -4.57 6.19
N GLU A 7 -23.58 -4.22 7.29
CA GLU A 7 -24.77 -4.91 7.76
C GLU A 7 -25.97 -4.62 6.84
N SER A 8 -26.66 -5.69 6.46
CA SER A 8 -27.86 -5.64 5.64
C SER A 8 -29.11 -5.68 6.51
N LEU A 9 -30.16 -4.97 6.10
CA LEU A 9 -31.42 -4.91 6.81
C LEU A 9 -32.55 -5.51 5.98
N TYR A 10 -33.45 -6.20 6.68
CA TYR A 10 -34.61 -6.87 6.10
C TYR A 10 -35.87 -6.49 6.86
N GLY A 11 -36.94 -6.16 6.14
CA GLY A 11 -38.26 -5.97 6.74
C GLY A 11 -38.92 -7.31 7.05
N VAL A 12 -39.00 -8.18 6.05
CA VAL A 12 -39.52 -9.55 6.17
C VAL A 12 -38.58 -10.50 5.45
N VAL A 13 -38.28 -11.62 6.10
CA VAL A 13 -37.48 -12.72 5.55
C VAL A 13 -38.36 -13.97 5.51
N ALA A 14 -38.57 -14.53 4.33
CA ALA A 14 -39.30 -15.77 4.11
C ALA A 14 -38.41 -16.74 3.32
N THR A 15 -38.01 -17.85 3.95
CA THR A 15 -37.09 -18.80 3.33
C THR A 15 -37.59 -20.25 3.42
N GLY A 16 -37.27 -21.04 2.41
CA GLY A 16 -37.55 -22.48 2.35
C GLY A 16 -38.84 -22.85 1.62
N ALA A 17 -38.79 -23.98 0.90
CA ALA A 17 -39.84 -24.49 0.01
C ALA A 17 -41.22 -24.71 0.67
N SER A 18 -41.24 -25.01 1.97
CA SER A 18 -42.47 -25.22 2.73
C SER A 18 -43.04 -23.94 3.34
N THR A 19 -42.35 -22.81 3.19
CA THR A 19 -42.76 -21.54 3.78
C THR A 19 -43.75 -20.83 2.87
N SER A 20 -44.96 -20.62 3.41
CA SER A 20 -46.01 -19.82 2.79
C SER A 20 -46.34 -18.64 3.69
N LEU A 21 -46.27 -17.42 3.17
CA LEU A 21 -46.57 -16.20 3.90
C LEU A 21 -47.60 -15.36 3.13
N ALA A 22 -48.64 -14.91 3.83
CA ALA A 22 -49.63 -13.98 3.29
C ALA A 22 -49.54 -12.65 4.05
N LEU A 23 -49.33 -11.56 3.33
CA LEU A 23 -49.25 -10.19 3.83
C LEU A 23 -50.45 -9.40 3.29
N SER A 24 -51.34 -8.97 4.18
CA SER A 24 -52.54 -8.20 3.81
C SER A 24 -52.48 -6.81 4.44
N ASN A 25 -52.51 -5.76 3.60
CA ASN A 25 -52.52 -4.36 4.02
C ASN A 25 -51.41 -3.98 5.01
N VAL A 26 -50.24 -4.59 4.88
CA VAL A 26 -49.10 -4.34 5.78
C VAL A 26 -48.33 -3.09 5.36
N ARG A 27 -47.68 -2.45 6.33
CA ARG A 27 -46.72 -1.36 6.10
C ARG A 27 -45.34 -1.79 6.57
N ILE A 28 -44.43 -2.02 5.63
CA ILE A 28 -43.03 -2.38 5.86
C ILE A 28 -42.17 -1.19 5.48
N GLU A 29 -41.38 -0.70 6.42
CA GLU A 29 -40.45 0.43 6.24
C GLU A 29 -39.10 0.01 6.79
N VAL A 30 -38.13 -0.23 5.90
CA VAL A 30 -36.76 -0.58 6.27
C VAL A 30 -35.90 0.66 6.17
N VAL A 31 -35.04 0.89 7.16
CA VAL A 31 -34.09 2.01 7.14
C VAL A 31 -32.89 1.69 6.25
N GLY A 32 -31.98 2.65 6.09
CA GLY A 32 -30.78 2.45 5.28
C GLY A 32 -29.83 1.41 5.89
N ALA A 33 -29.16 0.65 5.03
CA ALA A 33 -28.17 -0.35 5.42
C ALA A 33 -26.80 0.28 5.73
N GLY A 34 -25.89 -0.50 6.32
CA GLY A 34 -24.59 -0.01 6.75
C GLY A 34 -23.57 0.07 5.61
N SER A 35 -22.84 1.19 5.52
CA SER A 35 -21.70 1.30 4.59
C SER A 35 -20.57 0.34 4.97
N GLY A 36 -19.77 -0.08 3.99
CA GLY A 36 -18.56 -0.84 4.21
C GLY A 36 -17.49 -0.05 4.95
N THR A 37 -16.54 -0.75 5.56
CA THR A 37 -15.37 -0.18 6.22
C THR A 37 -14.28 0.13 5.21
N ASN A 38 -13.62 1.27 5.38
CA ASN A 38 -12.42 1.59 4.61
C ASN A 38 -11.27 0.62 4.97
N GLY A 39 -10.40 0.38 3.99
CA GLY A 39 -9.16 -0.37 4.21
C GLY A 39 -8.16 0.43 5.03
N ARG A 40 -7.31 -0.28 5.77
CA ARG A 40 -6.22 0.32 6.56
C ARG A 40 -5.10 0.80 5.63
N SER A 41 -4.50 1.96 5.91
CA SER A 41 -3.27 2.38 5.24
C SER A 41 -2.11 1.42 5.54
N GLY A 42 -1.25 1.20 4.54
CA GLY A 42 -0.02 0.44 4.70
C GLY A 42 1.02 1.19 5.56
N ASP A 43 1.84 0.44 6.28
CA ASP A 43 2.95 0.97 7.07
C ASP A 43 4.08 1.50 6.16
N ALA A 44 4.83 2.48 6.66
CA ALA A 44 5.98 3.05 5.98
C ALA A 44 7.13 2.05 5.83
N GLY A 45 7.86 2.14 4.72
CA GLY A 45 9.11 1.41 4.53
C GLY A 45 10.19 1.83 5.52
N ALA A 46 11.00 0.87 5.98
CA ALA A 46 12.10 1.14 6.90
C ALA A 46 13.14 2.08 6.25
N PRO A 47 13.72 3.03 7.00
CA PRO A 47 14.86 3.80 6.49
C PRO A 47 16.04 2.87 6.21
N ALA A 48 16.93 3.30 5.32
CA ALA A 48 18.16 2.57 5.05
C ALA A 48 19.01 2.37 6.32
N PRO A 49 19.65 1.20 6.49
CA PRO A 49 20.54 0.95 7.61
C PRO A 49 21.83 1.78 7.50
N ASN A 50 22.57 1.89 8.62
CA ASN A 50 23.86 2.58 8.65
C ASN A 50 24.96 1.86 7.84
N SER A 51 24.78 0.59 7.52
CA SER A 51 25.74 -0.24 6.77
C SER A 51 25.03 -1.32 5.97
N CYS A 52 25.56 -1.62 4.79
CA CYS A 52 25.05 -2.63 3.88
C CYS A 52 26.19 -3.12 2.97
N ALA A 53 25.98 -4.22 2.26
CA ALA A 53 26.88 -4.64 1.18
C ALA A 53 26.74 -3.70 -0.02
N ALA A 54 27.83 -3.48 -0.77
CA ALA A 54 27.80 -2.68 -1.98
C ALA A 54 26.85 -3.31 -3.01
N GLY A 55 26.05 -2.48 -3.67
CA GLY A 55 25.18 -2.87 -4.77
C GLY A 55 25.78 -2.49 -6.11
N THR A 56 24.94 -2.43 -7.13
CA THR A 56 25.38 -2.16 -8.51
C THR A 56 24.86 -0.85 -9.07
N SER A 57 23.73 -0.33 -8.58
CA SER A 57 22.94 0.66 -9.33
C SER A 57 22.36 1.80 -8.47
N GLY A 58 22.05 1.57 -7.19
CA GLY A 58 21.23 2.51 -6.43
C GLY A 58 19.80 2.67 -6.97
N ALA A 59 19.31 1.69 -7.75
CA ALA A 59 18.00 1.78 -8.38
C ALA A 59 16.86 1.82 -7.36
N ASN A 60 15.84 2.63 -7.64
CA ASN A 60 14.64 2.70 -6.81
C ASN A 60 13.78 1.45 -6.98
N GLY A 61 13.07 1.07 -5.92
CA GLY A 61 12.11 -0.01 -5.96
C GLY A 61 10.84 0.38 -6.76
N PRO A 62 10.25 -0.55 -7.54
CA PRO A 62 8.99 -0.28 -8.23
C PRO A 62 7.82 -0.09 -7.24
N ALA A 63 6.81 0.68 -7.65
CA ALA A 63 5.57 0.80 -6.89
C ALA A 63 4.80 -0.54 -6.83
N GLY A 64 4.11 -0.78 -5.71
CA GLY A 64 3.22 -1.93 -5.56
C GLY A 64 1.98 -1.80 -6.44
N ALA A 65 1.45 -2.95 -6.88
CA ALA A 65 0.23 -2.99 -7.70
C ALA A 65 -1.01 -2.55 -6.89
N GLN A 66 -1.96 -1.89 -7.55
CA GLN A 66 -3.25 -1.59 -6.95
C GLN A 66 -4.08 -2.87 -6.77
N GLY A 67 -4.79 -2.98 -5.65
CA GLY A 67 -5.76 -4.05 -5.40
C GLY A 67 -7.01 -3.89 -6.26
N ALA A 68 -7.55 -5.01 -6.75
CA ALA A 68 -8.83 -5.03 -7.47
C ALA A 68 -9.99 -4.61 -6.56
N GLY A 69 -10.90 -3.80 -7.10
CA GLY A 69 -12.17 -3.50 -6.44
C GLY A 69 -13.05 -4.75 -6.29
N ALA A 70 -13.93 -4.75 -5.30
CA ALA A 70 -14.87 -5.85 -5.12
C ALA A 70 -16.04 -5.73 -6.10
N ASP A 71 -16.55 -6.88 -6.56
CA ASP A 71 -17.85 -6.95 -7.22
C ASP A 71 -18.98 -6.51 -6.28
N VAL A 72 -20.20 -6.42 -6.81
CA VAL A 72 -21.39 -6.33 -5.95
C VAL A 72 -21.48 -7.62 -5.14
N GLY A 73 -21.87 -7.51 -3.86
CA GLY A 73 -22.14 -8.69 -3.03
C GLY A 73 -23.20 -9.61 -3.62
N ALA A 74 -23.27 -10.83 -3.12
CA ALA A 74 -24.19 -11.86 -3.60
C ALA A 74 -25.36 -12.06 -2.63
N PHE A 75 -26.48 -12.56 -3.14
CA PHE A 75 -27.60 -13.01 -2.32
C PHE A 75 -27.65 -14.54 -2.32
N ASP A 76 -27.81 -15.13 -1.14
CA ASP A 76 -28.04 -16.55 -0.94
C ASP A 76 -29.18 -16.76 0.07
N GLN A 77 -29.58 -18.00 0.34
CA GLN A 77 -30.69 -18.30 1.27
C GLN A 77 -30.61 -17.61 2.64
N THR A 78 -29.42 -17.25 3.12
CA THR A 78 -29.22 -16.56 4.42
C THR A 78 -29.31 -15.04 4.32
N GLY A 79 -29.27 -14.49 3.09
CA GLY A 79 -29.39 -13.07 2.79
C GLY A 79 -28.29 -12.57 1.86
N TYR A 80 -28.02 -11.28 1.94
CA TYR A 80 -26.95 -10.58 1.25
C TYR A 80 -25.60 -10.75 1.96
N VAL A 81 -24.60 -11.19 1.22
CA VAL A 81 -23.21 -11.30 1.63
C VAL A 81 -22.39 -10.26 0.86
N PRO A 82 -21.94 -9.17 1.52
CA PRO A 82 -21.10 -8.16 0.88
C PRO A 82 -19.77 -8.75 0.39
N ALA A 83 -19.33 -8.35 -0.80
CA ALA A 83 -18.02 -8.73 -1.30
C ALA A 83 -16.90 -7.91 -0.63
N ILE A 84 -15.70 -8.48 -0.54
CA ILE A 84 -14.50 -7.85 -0.01
C ILE A 84 -13.52 -7.61 -1.16
N ALA A 85 -12.87 -6.45 -1.18
CA ALA A 85 -11.89 -6.11 -2.21
C ALA A 85 -10.55 -6.82 -2.01
N ALA A 86 -9.65 -6.71 -2.98
CA ALA A 86 -8.28 -7.21 -2.82
C ALA A 86 -7.38 -6.16 -2.11
N ALA A 87 -6.39 -6.64 -1.36
CA ALA A 87 -5.32 -5.78 -0.86
C ALA A 87 -4.42 -5.28 -2.01
N GLY A 88 -3.70 -4.19 -1.76
CA GLY A 88 -2.63 -3.76 -2.68
C GLY A 88 -1.43 -4.71 -2.64
N GLY A 89 -0.51 -4.54 -3.57
CA GLY A 89 0.82 -5.16 -3.55
C GLY A 89 1.81 -4.35 -2.72
N ALA A 90 2.79 -5.01 -2.11
CA ALA A 90 3.91 -4.30 -1.47
C ALA A 90 4.74 -3.54 -2.51
N GLY A 91 5.39 -2.46 -2.09
CA GLY A 91 6.44 -1.84 -2.92
C GLY A 91 7.60 -2.81 -3.13
N GLY A 92 8.36 -2.63 -4.22
CA GLY A 92 9.60 -3.36 -4.43
C GLY A 92 10.75 -2.82 -3.58
N ALA A 93 11.71 -3.69 -3.28
CA ALA A 93 12.96 -3.29 -2.66
C ALA A 93 13.80 -2.43 -3.61
N ALA A 94 14.59 -1.53 -3.04
CA ALA A 94 15.58 -0.75 -3.78
C ALA A 94 16.97 -1.41 -3.72
N ASP A 95 17.85 -1.00 -4.62
CA ASP A 95 19.23 -1.49 -4.68
C ASP A 95 20.17 -0.59 -3.87
N ASN A 96 21.18 -1.19 -3.24
CA ASN A 96 22.29 -0.44 -2.65
C ASN A 96 23.11 0.25 -3.76
N GLY A 97 23.83 1.30 -3.38
CA GLY A 97 24.70 2.03 -4.29
C GLY A 97 25.93 1.24 -4.72
N ALA A 98 26.50 1.60 -5.87
CA ALA A 98 27.78 1.07 -6.34
C ALA A 98 28.93 1.39 -5.36
N PRO A 99 29.95 0.53 -5.24
CA PRO A 99 31.09 0.76 -4.35
C PRO A 99 31.80 2.08 -4.66
N GLY A 100 32.36 2.71 -3.62
CA GLY A 100 33.22 3.89 -3.78
C GLY A 100 34.55 3.57 -4.44
N GLY A 101 35.26 4.62 -4.85
CA GLY A 101 36.61 4.49 -5.37
C GLY A 101 37.60 4.12 -4.27
N ALA A 102 38.69 3.46 -4.64
CA ALA A 102 39.79 3.20 -3.72
C ALA A 102 40.53 4.51 -3.36
N GLY A 103 40.99 4.63 -2.13
CA GLY A 103 41.89 5.70 -1.72
C GLY A 103 43.26 5.57 -2.40
N SER A 104 43.98 6.68 -2.53
CA SER A 104 45.37 6.65 -3.00
C SER A 104 46.34 6.57 -1.82
N CYS A 105 47.51 5.99 -2.08
CA CYS A 105 48.57 5.83 -1.09
C CYS A 105 49.79 6.65 -1.49
N VAL A 106 50.42 7.30 -0.50
CA VAL A 106 51.73 7.94 -0.65
C VAL A 106 52.74 7.32 0.29
N GLN A 107 53.98 7.15 -0.16
CA GLN A 107 55.05 6.68 0.72
C GLN A 107 55.53 7.85 1.58
N CYS A 108 55.26 7.79 2.89
CA CYS A 108 55.74 8.77 3.84
C CYS A 108 57.16 8.44 4.31
N GLY A 109 57.88 9.46 4.75
CA GLY A 109 59.23 9.34 5.29
C GLY A 109 59.68 10.60 6.03
N THR A 110 60.97 10.66 6.30
CA THR A 110 61.66 11.85 6.85
C THR A 110 62.89 12.18 5.99
N CYS A 111 63.37 13.43 6.08
CA CYS A 111 64.63 13.79 5.45
C CYS A 111 65.79 13.44 6.37
N GLY A 112 66.75 12.68 5.84
CA GLY A 112 68.03 12.44 6.50
C GLY A 112 68.91 13.69 6.55
N ASP A 113 70.10 13.54 7.10
CA ASP A 113 71.05 14.64 7.30
C ASP A 113 71.46 15.31 5.98
N ILE A 114 71.52 16.64 5.98
CA ILE A 114 71.95 17.45 4.83
C ILE A 114 73.37 17.14 4.39
N LEU A 115 74.25 16.76 5.32
CA LEU A 115 75.62 16.35 5.02
C LEU A 115 75.70 15.08 4.18
N LEU A 116 74.60 14.33 4.08
CA LEU A 116 74.49 13.07 3.35
C LEU A 116 73.60 13.18 2.11
N ASN A 117 73.49 14.37 1.51
CA ASN A 117 72.67 14.62 0.31
C ASN A 117 71.14 14.50 0.56
N CYS A 118 70.69 14.77 1.80
CA CYS A 118 69.27 14.81 2.18
C CYS A 118 68.45 13.58 1.72
N PRO A 119 68.87 12.34 2.05
CA PRO A 119 68.16 11.16 1.56
C PRO A 119 66.75 11.13 2.15
N PHE A 120 65.78 10.79 1.31
CA PHE A 120 64.44 10.46 1.79
C PHE A 120 64.48 9.08 2.46
N ILE A 121 64.08 9.01 3.73
CA ILE A 121 64.06 7.78 4.54
C ILE A 121 62.59 7.37 4.73
N PRO A 122 62.10 6.31 4.05
CA PRO A 122 60.72 5.86 4.21
C PRO A 122 60.41 5.43 5.64
N ASN A 123 59.21 5.74 6.11
CA ASN A 123 58.68 5.28 7.39
C ASN A 123 58.49 3.76 7.39
N ALA A 124 58.76 3.11 8.53
CA ALA A 124 58.66 1.65 8.66
C ALA A 124 57.20 1.15 8.68
N GLU A 125 56.25 2.02 9.01
CA GLU A 125 54.82 1.74 9.10
C GLU A 125 54.14 1.54 7.74
N GLY A 126 54.86 1.78 6.63
CA GLY A 126 54.37 1.64 5.26
C GLY A 126 53.80 2.94 4.68
N PRO A 127 53.10 2.86 3.53
CA PRO A 127 52.51 4.03 2.91
C PRO A 127 51.31 4.55 3.71
N SER A 128 51.09 5.86 3.67
CA SER A 128 49.89 6.50 4.22
C SER A 128 48.81 6.52 3.14
N CYS A 129 47.75 5.75 3.36
CA CYS A 129 46.65 5.55 2.40
C CYS A 129 45.38 6.26 2.85
N GLY A 130 44.77 7.02 1.93
CA GLY A 130 43.42 7.53 2.13
C GLY A 130 42.43 6.37 2.30
N LYS A 131 41.33 6.60 3.02
CA LYS A 131 40.26 5.58 3.10
C LYS A 131 39.54 5.48 1.76
N ASP A 132 39.03 4.29 1.45
CA ASP A 132 38.11 4.11 0.32
C ASP A 132 36.81 4.88 0.56
N GLY A 133 36.13 5.26 -0.52
CA GLY A 133 34.77 5.77 -0.43
C GLY A 133 33.77 4.67 -0.08
N SER A 134 32.69 5.04 0.59
CA SER A 134 31.57 4.14 0.89
C SER A 134 30.40 4.33 -0.08
N HIS A 135 29.63 3.27 -0.27
CA HIS A 135 28.34 3.29 -0.97
C HIS A 135 27.19 3.61 -0.03
N GLY A 136 26.08 4.06 -0.61
CA GLY A 136 24.81 4.26 0.07
C GLY A 136 24.01 2.96 0.20
N CYS A 137 23.17 2.90 1.23
CA CYS A 137 22.27 1.78 1.52
C CYS A 137 20.85 2.10 1.07
N ALA A 138 20.17 1.10 0.50
CA ALA A 138 18.81 1.26 0.02
C ALA A 138 17.79 1.35 1.17
N GLY A 139 16.73 2.12 0.94
CA GLY A 139 15.57 2.16 1.81
C GLY A 139 14.63 0.97 1.59
N GLY A 140 13.85 0.63 2.61
CA GLY A 140 12.84 -0.42 2.56
C GLY A 140 11.59 -0.01 1.77
N SER A 141 10.85 -1.00 1.26
CA SER A 141 9.58 -0.81 0.57
C SER A 141 8.43 -0.45 1.50
N GLY A 142 7.47 0.35 1.03
CA GLY A 142 6.20 0.58 1.71
C GLY A 142 5.29 -0.65 1.70
N ALA A 143 4.59 -0.89 2.80
CA ALA A 143 3.63 -1.99 2.92
C ALA A 143 2.35 -1.73 2.09
N PRO A 144 1.60 -2.77 1.67
CA PRO A 144 0.38 -2.58 0.90
C PRO A 144 -0.74 -1.92 1.71
N GLY A 145 -1.63 -1.23 1.02
CA GLY A 145 -2.92 -0.80 1.57
C GLY A 145 -3.88 -1.98 1.73
N GLY A 146 -4.61 -2.00 2.84
CA GLY A 146 -5.60 -3.03 3.14
C GLY A 146 -6.86 -2.91 2.27
N PRO A 147 -7.61 -4.01 2.10
CA PRO A 147 -8.86 -4.00 1.34
C PRO A 147 -9.97 -3.30 2.11
N ALA A 148 -10.93 -2.74 1.38
CA ALA A 148 -12.21 -2.33 1.95
C ALA A 148 -13.27 -3.45 1.89
N THR A 149 -14.31 -3.30 2.71
CA THR A 149 -15.48 -4.18 2.70
C THR A 149 -16.64 -3.54 1.93
N GLY A 150 -17.55 -4.38 1.42
CA GLY A 150 -18.76 -3.93 0.74
C GLY A 150 -19.80 -3.35 1.71
N GLY A 151 -20.70 -2.51 1.16
CA GLY A 151 -21.85 -2.00 1.87
C GLY A 151 -23.00 -3.01 1.93
N GLY A 152 -23.82 -2.93 2.98
CA GLY A 152 -24.98 -3.80 3.17
C GLY A 152 -26.17 -3.42 2.30
N SER A 153 -27.08 -4.37 2.10
CA SER A 153 -28.31 -4.18 1.33
C SER A 153 -29.51 -3.82 2.22
N SER A 154 -30.44 -3.02 1.71
CA SER A 154 -31.71 -2.71 2.39
C SER A 154 -32.87 -3.33 1.60
N ILE A 155 -33.53 -4.32 2.20
CA ILE A 155 -34.53 -5.14 1.53
C ILE A 155 -35.86 -5.11 2.27
N GLY A 156 -36.93 -4.70 1.59
CA GLY A 156 -38.29 -4.69 2.17
C GLY A 156 -38.79 -6.11 2.47
N LEU A 157 -38.90 -6.94 1.44
CA LEU A 157 -39.27 -8.35 1.51
C LEU A 157 -38.21 -9.20 0.79
N TYR A 158 -37.66 -10.16 1.52
CA TYR A 158 -36.70 -11.12 1.02
C TYR A 158 -37.32 -12.52 0.99
N ALA A 159 -37.50 -13.08 -0.21
CA ALA A 159 -38.10 -14.39 -0.41
C ALA A 159 -37.13 -15.33 -1.12
N TRP A 160 -36.71 -16.41 -0.46
CA TRP A 160 -35.82 -17.41 -1.05
C TRP A 160 -36.41 -18.81 -0.93
N ASP A 161 -36.71 -19.43 -2.07
CA ASP A 161 -37.46 -20.69 -2.14
C ASP A 161 -38.84 -20.66 -1.45
N ALA A 162 -39.36 -19.51 -1.03
CA ALA A 162 -40.63 -19.38 -0.32
C ALA A 162 -41.76 -18.87 -1.23
N THR A 163 -43.01 -19.17 -0.88
CA THR A 163 -44.20 -18.59 -1.53
C THR A 163 -44.75 -17.45 -0.68
N VAL A 164 -44.83 -16.25 -1.24
CA VAL A 164 -45.35 -15.07 -0.55
C VAL A 164 -46.44 -14.40 -1.36
N THR A 165 -47.57 -14.11 -0.75
CA THR A 165 -48.64 -13.28 -1.33
C THR A 165 -48.71 -11.94 -0.60
N VAL A 166 -48.78 -10.85 -1.35
CA VAL A 166 -48.90 -9.49 -0.84
C VAL A 166 -50.16 -8.87 -1.42
N ASP A 167 -51.15 -8.61 -0.59
CA ASP A 167 -52.41 -7.98 -0.98
C ASP A 167 -52.53 -6.58 -0.37
N GLY A 168 -52.31 -5.55 -1.18
CA GLY A 168 -52.32 -4.16 -0.76
C GLY A 168 -51.15 -3.76 0.16
N GLY A 169 -51.26 -2.57 0.76
CA GLY A 169 -50.26 -2.04 1.69
C GLY A 169 -49.07 -1.34 1.03
N ARG A 170 -47.96 -1.25 1.76
CA ARG A 170 -46.73 -0.55 1.34
C ARG A 170 -45.50 -1.32 1.81
N ILE A 171 -44.56 -1.53 0.89
CA ILE A 171 -43.24 -2.07 1.17
C ILE A 171 -42.21 -1.06 0.68
N ARG A 172 -41.41 -0.54 1.61
CA ARG A 172 -40.34 0.41 1.30
C ARG A 172 -39.01 -0.07 1.89
N SER A 173 -38.00 -0.21 1.04
CA SER A 173 -36.60 -0.29 1.50
C SER A 173 -35.98 1.10 1.64
N GLY A 174 -34.95 1.18 2.47
CA GLY A 174 -34.10 2.35 2.64
C GLY A 174 -32.95 2.36 1.63
N ASP A 175 -32.05 3.33 1.76
CA ASP A 175 -30.83 3.37 0.94
C ASP A 175 -29.88 2.22 1.31
N ALA A 176 -29.19 1.67 0.32
CA ALA A 176 -28.17 0.68 0.58
C ALA A 176 -26.86 1.33 1.04
N GLY A 177 -25.99 0.55 1.67
CA GLY A 177 -24.68 1.02 2.12
C GLY A 177 -23.71 1.21 0.96
N ASN A 178 -22.91 2.27 0.98
CA ASN A 178 -21.79 2.39 0.05
C ASN A 178 -20.68 1.41 0.43
N GLY A 179 -19.90 0.93 -0.54
CA GLY A 179 -18.67 0.22 -0.24
C GLY A 179 -17.61 1.13 0.40
N GLY A 180 -16.72 0.55 1.20
CA GLY A 180 -15.59 1.28 1.79
C GLY A 180 -14.51 1.60 0.77
N ASN A 181 -13.74 2.66 0.99
CA ASN A 181 -12.57 2.99 0.17
C ASN A 181 -11.38 2.10 0.55
N GLY A 182 -10.65 1.60 -0.44
CA GLY A 182 -9.42 0.86 -0.21
C GLY A 182 -8.36 1.69 0.54
N GLY A 183 -7.53 1.01 1.33
CA GLY A 183 -6.47 1.66 2.10
C GLY A 183 -5.37 2.21 1.19
N SER A 184 -4.78 3.35 1.54
CA SER A 184 -3.60 3.84 0.82
C SER A 184 -2.41 2.90 1.02
N GLY A 185 -1.55 2.77 0.02
CA GLY A 185 -0.26 2.12 0.21
C GLY A 185 0.63 2.90 1.19
N GLY A 186 1.55 2.20 1.84
CA GLY A 186 2.54 2.80 2.72
C GLY A 186 3.60 3.59 1.94
N PRO A 187 4.13 4.69 2.50
CA PRO A 187 5.22 5.43 1.87
C PRO A 187 6.52 4.60 1.86
N PHE A 188 7.46 4.98 1.01
CA PHE A 188 8.76 4.33 0.90
C PHE A 188 9.74 4.72 2.02
N GLY A 189 10.76 3.89 2.23
CA GLY A 189 11.96 4.24 2.98
C GLY A 189 12.99 4.94 2.09
N LEU A 190 13.66 5.97 2.63
CA LEU A 190 14.74 6.68 1.95
C LEU A 190 16.05 5.88 2.01
N GLY A 191 16.80 5.90 0.90
CA GLY A 191 18.19 5.45 0.85
C GLY A 191 19.16 6.45 1.50
N THR A 192 20.39 6.01 1.79
CA THR A 192 21.50 6.89 2.18
C THR A 192 22.41 7.22 1.00
N ARG A 193 23.13 8.34 1.10
CA ARG A 193 24.13 8.72 0.10
C ARG A 193 25.45 8.00 0.31
N GLY A 194 26.14 7.67 -0.79
CA GLY A 194 27.55 7.29 -0.73
C GLY A 194 28.41 8.43 -0.17
N GLN A 195 29.52 8.11 0.48
CA GLN A 195 30.43 9.11 1.06
C GLN A 195 31.84 8.93 0.51
N ALA A 196 32.52 10.04 0.24
CA ALA A 196 33.92 10.00 -0.13
C ALA A 196 34.77 9.54 1.05
N GLY A 197 35.87 8.86 0.73
CA GLY A 197 36.87 8.48 1.71
C GLY A 197 37.58 9.70 2.29
N THR A 198 38.10 9.57 3.50
CA THR A 198 38.92 10.61 4.12
C THR A 198 40.36 10.50 3.66
N ALA A 199 40.93 11.60 3.17
CA ALA A 199 42.37 11.69 2.90
C ALA A 199 43.19 11.55 4.19
N THR A 200 44.46 11.16 4.07
CA THR A 200 45.38 11.11 5.19
C THR A 200 45.87 12.51 5.58
N GLU A 201 46.54 12.60 6.72
CA GLU A 201 47.34 13.78 7.03
C GLU A 201 48.50 13.94 6.03
N LEU A 202 48.97 15.18 5.86
CA LEU A 202 50.14 15.48 5.04
C LEU A 202 51.39 14.87 5.67
N CYS A 203 52.24 14.27 4.85
CA CYS A 203 53.54 13.76 5.25
C CYS A 203 54.62 14.12 4.23
N ILE A 204 55.88 14.01 4.61
CA ILE A 204 57.00 14.20 3.69
C ILE A 204 57.06 13.01 2.75
N VAL A 205 57.10 13.27 1.44
CA VAL A 205 57.16 12.24 0.38
C VAL A 205 58.42 12.36 -0.49
N LYS A 206 59.15 13.47 -0.37
CA LYS A 206 60.39 13.71 -1.09
C LYS A 206 61.26 14.70 -0.32
N CYS A 207 62.57 14.49 -0.40
CA CYS A 207 63.57 15.40 0.13
C CYS A 207 64.52 15.79 -1.01
N GLU A 208 64.78 17.08 -1.15
CA GLU A 208 65.72 17.63 -2.11
C GLU A 208 66.73 18.53 -1.41
N VAL A 209 67.95 18.60 -1.94
CA VAL A 209 68.98 19.49 -1.40
C VAL A 209 68.66 20.92 -1.84
N GLY A 210 68.34 21.78 -0.88
CA GLY A 210 68.24 23.22 -1.08
C GLY A 210 69.59 23.92 -0.93
N VAL A 211 69.61 25.25 -1.02
CA VAL A 211 70.84 26.06 -0.94
C VAL A 211 71.49 25.98 0.45
N VAL A 212 70.68 25.85 1.50
CA VAL A 212 71.14 25.79 2.90
C VAL A 212 70.47 24.70 3.74
N ASP A 213 69.36 24.11 3.28
CA ASP A 213 68.54 23.15 4.03
C ASP A 213 68.01 22.03 3.13
N CYS A 214 67.55 20.91 3.74
CA CYS A 214 66.76 19.91 3.02
C CYS A 214 65.35 20.46 2.79
N VAL A 215 64.95 20.57 1.52
CA VAL A 215 63.59 21.00 1.16
C VAL A 215 62.70 19.76 1.12
N ALA A 216 61.76 19.69 2.05
CA ALA A 216 60.77 18.64 2.11
C ALA A 216 59.57 18.98 1.21
N THR A 217 59.21 18.06 0.31
CA THR A 217 57.90 18.10 -0.37
C THR A 217 56.93 17.26 0.43
N THR A 218 55.76 17.83 0.73
CA THR A 218 54.68 17.11 1.41
C THR A 218 53.57 16.73 0.44
N ALA A 219 52.98 15.56 0.68
CA ALA A 219 51.76 15.12 0.02
C ALA A 219 50.94 14.25 1.00
N ARG A 220 49.78 13.79 0.57
CA ARG A 220 48.91 12.89 1.33
C ARG A 220 48.30 11.84 0.41
N GLY A 221 47.86 10.72 0.98
CA GLY A 221 46.96 9.81 0.29
C GLY A 221 45.59 10.46 0.20
N ASP A 222 45.07 10.63 -1.01
CA ASP A 222 43.73 11.17 -1.22
C ASP A 222 42.69 10.11 -0.86
N GLY A 223 41.57 10.57 -0.30
CA GLY A 223 40.43 9.69 -0.06
C GLY A 223 39.80 9.21 -1.37
N GLY A 224 39.25 8.01 -1.34
CA GLY A 224 38.52 7.45 -2.46
C GLY A 224 37.27 8.27 -2.83
N THR A 225 36.84 8.22 -4.08
CA THR A 225 35.61 8.89 -4.51
C THR A 225 34.39 8.28 -3.84
N ALA A 226 33.34 9.07 -3.59
CA ALA A 226 32.08 8.56 -3.07
C ALA A 226 31.51 7.44 -3.94
N GLY A 227 30.91 6.42 -3.32
CA GLY A 227 30.12 5.42 -4.02
C GLY A 227 28.78 5.97 -4.51
N GLY A 228 27.99 5.10 -5.14
CA GLY A 228 26.63 5.43 -5.53
C GLY A 228 25.72 5.61 -4.31
N ASP A 229 24.64 6.37 -4.50
CA ASP A 229 23.57 6.48 -3.51
C ASP A 229 22.76 5.18 -3.46
N GLY A 230 22.21 4.84 -2.28
CA GLY A 230 21.22 3.78 -2.17
C GLY A 230 19.87 4.24 -2.70
N GLY A 231 19.17 3.33 -3.36
CA GLY A 231 17.87 3.63 -3.92
C GLY A 231 16.78 3.85 -2.86
N ILE A 232 15.72 4.53 -3.26
CA ILE A 232 14.50 4.73 -2.49
C ILE A 232 13.58 3.52 -2.72
N GLY A 233 13.01 2.96 -1.65
CA GLY A 233 12.06 1.85 -1.77
C GLY A 233 10.83 2.19 -2.61
N GLY A 234 10.11 1.18 -3.08
CA GLY A 234 8.83 1.39 -3.74
C GLY A 234 7.73 1.83 -2.77
N ILE A 235 6.81 2.68 -3.21
CA ILE A 235 5.53 2.89 -2.49
C ILE A 235 4.72 1.59 -2.49
N GLY A 236 3.98 1.32 -1.41
CA GLY A 236 2.96 0.28 -1.43
C GLY A 236 1.83 0.62 -2.41
N GLY A 237 1.19 -0.41 -2.96
CA GLY A 237 -0.03 -0.26 -3.75
C GLY A 237 -1.23 0.01 -2.86
N ALA A 238 -2.20 0.79 -3.35
CA ALA A 238 -3.47 0.99 -2.66
C ALA A 238 -4.32 -0.29 -2.70
N GLY A 239 -5.11 -0.54 -1.66
CA GLY A 239 -6.14 -1.58 -1.66
C GLY A 239 -7.31 -1.23 -2.58
N GLY A 240 -8.09 -2.23 -2.96
CA GLY A 240 -9.33 -2.04 -3.71
C GLY A 240 -10.49 -1.54 -2.84
N GLY A 241 -11.44 -0.86 -3.47
CA GLY A 241 -12.69 -0.42 -2.86
C GLY A 241 -13.74 -1.53 -2.80
N GLY A 242 -14.56 -1.52 -1.75
CA GLY A 242 -15.64 -2.48 -1.58
C GLY A 242 -16.83 -2.22 -2.50
N GLY A 243 -17.63 -3.25 -2.77
CA GLY A 243 -18.85 -3.12 -3.57
C GLY A 243 -19.96 -2.37 -2.83
N GLY A 244 -20.82 -1.67 -3.55
CA GLY A 244 -22.03 -1.06 -2.99
C GLY A 244 -23.12 -2.10 -2.71
N GLY A 245 -23.92 -1.86 -1.68
CA GLY A 245 -25.10 -2.68 -1.38
C GLY A 245 -26.27 -2.37 -2.32
N SER A 246 -27.30 -3.21 -2.30
CA SER A 246 -28.50 -3.04 -3.13
C SER A 246 -29.73 -2.64 -2.32
N SER A 247 -30.67 -1.93 -2.96
CA SER A 247 -31.93 -1.50 -2.33
C SER A 247 -33.13 -2.03 -3.11
N PHE A 248 -33.87 -2.98 -2.52
CA PHE A 248 -35.03 -3.59 -3.16
C PHE A 248 -36.26 -3.57 -2.28
N ALA A 249 -37.42 -3.23 -2.84
CA ALA A 249 -38.68 -3.43 -2.10
C ALA A 249 -38.97 -4.93 -1.98
N ILE A 250 -38.77 -5.70 -3.04
CA ILE A 250 -38.90 -7.16 -3.07
C ILE A 250 -37.67 -7.77 -3.75
N TYR A 251 -37.04 -8.74 -3.09
CA TYR A 251 -36.03 -9.61 -3.68
C TYR A 251 -36.53 -11.06 -3.67
N GLN A 252 -36.45 -11.72 -4.82
CA GLN A 252 -36.76 -13.13 -5.01
C GLN A 252 -35.49 -13.88 -5.40
N GLY A 253 -35.28 -15.04 -4.79
CA GLY A 253 -34.20 -15.94 -5.16
C GLY A 253 -34.59 -17.40 -5.02
N GLY A 254 -33.76 -18.28 -5.58
CA GLY A 254 -34.07 -19.71 -5.70
C GLY A 254 -35.36 -19.94 -6.50
N ALA A 255 -36.22 -20.83 -6.00
CA ALA A 255 -37.57 -21.11 -6.52
C ALA A 255 -38.66 -20.24 -5.88
N GLY A 256 -38.28 -19.13 -5.22
CA GLY A 256 -39.20 -18.28 -4.48
C GLY A 256 -40.20 -17.56 -5.39
N VAL A 257 -41.47 -17.53 -4.98
CA VAL A 257 -42.56 -16.88 -5.72
C VAL A 257 -43.18 -15.79 -4.86
N VAL A 258 -43.19 -14.56 -5.36
CA VAL A 258 -43.91 -13.44 -4.73
C VAL A 258 -45.01 -12.97 -5.65
N THR A 259 -46.25 -12.97 -5.18
CA THR A 259 -47.40 -12.43 -5.92
C THR A 259 -47.89 -11.17 -5.23
N THR A 260 -48.07 -10.09 -5.99
CA THR A 260 -48.55 -8.80 -5.50
C THR A 260 -49.91 -8.47 -6.11
N SER A 261 -50.91 -8.20 -5.28
CA SER A 261 -52.26 -7.77 -5.63
C SER A 261 -52.69 -6.54 -4.81
N GLY A 262 -53.93 -6.07 -5.02
CA GLY A 262 -54.53 -5.03 -4.18
C GLY A 262 -53.86 -3.64 -4.24
N GLY A 263 -53.01 -3.39 -5.24
CA GLY A 263 -52.34 -2.10 -5.41
C GLY A 263 -51.20 -1.83 -4.42
N ALA A 264 -50.49 -2.87 -3.97
CA ALA A 264 -49.35 -2.73 -3.06
C ALA A 264 -48.30 -1.73 -3.62
N SER A 265 -47.93 -0.74 -2.79
CA SER A 265 -46.91 0.26 -3.14
C SER A 265 -45.51 -0.29 -2.87
N LEU A 266 -44.70 -0.44 -3.92
CA LEU A 266 -43.33 -0.93 -3.85
C LEU A 266 -42.35 0.22 -4.07
N LEU A 267 -41.60 0.57 -3.03
CA LEU A 267 -40.63 1.66 -3.06
C LEU A 267 -39.27 1.16 -2.63
N HIS A 268 -38.23 1.74 -3.20
CA HIS A 268 -36.86 1.46 -2.80
C HIS A 268 -36.07 2.75 -2.58
N GLY A 269 -34.97 2.64 -1.86
CA GLY A 269 -33.97 3.69 -1.74
C GLY A 269 -33.00 3.69 -2.93
N LYS A 270 -31.88 4.37 -2.74
CA LYS A 270 -30.75 4.39 -3.67
C LYS A 270 -29.87 3.15 -3.48
N ALA A 271 -29.28 2.69 -4.58
CA ALA A 271 -28.18 1.73 -4.52
C ALA A 271 -26.95 2.36 -3.89
N GLY A 272 -26.13 1.54 -3.23
CA GLY A 272 -24.84 1.95 -2.72
C GLY A 272 -23.86 2.17 -3.87
N ALA A 273 -23.06 3.23 -3.78
CA ALA A 273 -21.89 3.38 -4.63
C ALA A 273 -20.82 2.36 -4.21
N GLY A 274 -20.00 1.91 -5.15
CA GLY A 274 -18.77 1.23 -4.81
C GLY A 274 -17.74 2.20 -4.20
N GLY A 275 -16.82 1.67 -3.40
CA GLY A 275 -15.73 2.45 -2.83
C GLY A 275 -14.60 2.70 -3.81
N GLY A 276 -13.81 3.75 -3.57
CA GLY A 276 -12.63 4.09 -4.38
C GLY A 276 -11.38 3.27 -4.00
N PRO A 277 -10.26 3.46 -4.72
CA PRO A 277 -9.97 4.57 -5.66
C PRO A 277 -10.59 4.38 -7.06
N ALA A 278 -10.81 5.46 -7.81
CA ALA A 278 -11.29 5.39 -9.20
C ALA A 278 -10.37 4.54 -10.10
N GLY A 279 -10.91 3.93 -11.16
CA GLY A 279 -10.18 3.03 -12.06
C GLY A 279 -10.36 1.55 -11.67
N VAL A 280 -9.34 0.73 -11.89
CA VAL A 280 -9.40 -0.74 -11.68
C VAL A 280 -9.58 -1.16 -10.23
N GLY A 281 -9.39 -0.24 -9.27
CA GLY A 281 -9.62 -0.48 -7.85
C GLY A 281 -10.99 -0.05 -7.35
N ALA A 282 -11.88 0.47 -8.20
CA ALA A 282 -13.20 0.89 -7.76
C ALA A 282 -14.11 -0.32 -7.55
N GLY A 283 -14.82 -0.36 -6.43
CA GLY A 283 -15.86 -1.37 -6.21
C GLY A 283 -17.03 -1.17 -7.16
N ALA A 284 -17.74 -2.25 -7.48
CA ALA A 284 -18.95 -2.18 -8.29
C ALA A 284 -20.10 -1.51 -7.49
N PRO A 285 -20.90 -0.63 -8.11
CA PRO A 285 -22.12 -0.12 -7.47
C PRO A 285 -23.16 -1.23 -7.32
N GLY A 286 -24.02 -1.11 -6.32
CA GLY A 286 -25.17 -2.00 -6.17
C GLY A 286 -26.30 -1.68 -7.14
N ALA A 287 -27.43 -2.37 -6.97
CA ALA A 287 -28.63 -2.16 -7.77
C ALA A 287 -29.79 -1.65 -6.92
N ALA A 288 -30.75 -0.97 -7.55
CA ALA A 288 -31.96 -0.52 -6.90
C ALA A 288 -33.17 -0.71 -7.80
N ALA A 289 -34.20 -1.37 -7.28
CA ALA A 289 -35.40 -1.71 -8.05
C ALA A 289 -36.60 -1.97 -7.13
N PRO A 290 -37.84 -1.77 -7.61
CA PRO A 290 -39.03 -2.17 -6.85
C PRO A 290 -39.09 -3.69 -6.65
N ARG A 291 -38.60 -4.47 -7.61
CA ARG A 291 -38.65 -5.93 -7.59
C ARG A 291 -37.51 -6.54 -8.38
N VAL A 292 -36.91 -7.59 -7.84
CA VAL A 292 -35.98 -8.49 -8.55
C VAL A 292 -36.55 -9.91 -8.50
N PRO A 293 -36.79 -10.55 -9.67
CA PRO A 293 -37.30 -11.92 -9.74
C PRO A 293 -36.23 -12.98 -9.49
#